data_AF-A0A7W7BS55-F1
#
_entry.id   AF-A0A7W7BS55-F1
#
_cell.length_a   1.000
_cell.length_b   1.000
_cell.length_c   1.000
_cell.angle_alpha   90.00
_cell.angle_beta   90.00
_cell.angle_gamma   90.00
#
_symmetry.space_group_name_H-M   'P 1'
#
loop_
_entity.id
_entity.type
_entity.pdbx_description
1 polymer ?
#
loop_
_entity_poly.entity_id
_entity_poly.type
_entity_poly.pdbx_seq_one_letter_code
_entity_poly.pdbx_strand_id
1 'polypeptide(L)'
;MPEQNLDALASAFRDVRGADEDALWLAEASAFLTMRGLDHDSVIRRTTPLLSSLRASGLSALDTFGPAHAWAANIAPEEPDRTARKVRPDPVGLILRWLAYASGIAAAFLAVGILSTSTHADPLTPFLIGSASSSLIVCFQLMSSSAGRPRALVVTLLLGVAICAVITWGILRAEPSAWLPQAQWPLLATAASIALASGITLALRRHHSTQPVSHDDEAWAREATRALHDRGDVAPHDVRRVIREAREYSSDSGTPLHDEFGSPDAFAASLPAPARTSASVHVLLVITAAASLSLSFRVTSSGEWDLISCALIALIAASVATVAVRSWRSRRRS
;
A
#
# COMPACT_ATOMS: atom_id res chain seq x y z
N MET A 1 -2.32 18.52 29.82
CA MET A 1 -0.97 19.03 29.52
C MET A 1 -1.06 19.78 28.20
N PRO A 2 -0.60 21.03 28.11
CA PRO A 2 -0.56 21.76 26.85
C PRO A 2 0.30 20.99 25.85
N GLU A 3 -0.14 20.90 24.59
CA GLU A 3 0.64 20.31 23.50
C GLU A 3 2.00 21.02 23.41
N GLN A 4 3.06 20.35 23.86
CA GLN A 4 4.41 20.84 23.69
C GLN A 4 4.81 20.65 22.24
N ASN A 5 4.73 21.71 21.44
CA ASN A 5 5.25 21.75 20.08
C ASN A 5 6.77 22.02 20.12
N LEU A 6 7.53 21.48 19.16
CA LEU A 6 8.97 21.76 18.98
C LEU A 6 9.27 23.26 18.91
N ASP A 7 8.37 24.06 18.34
CA ASP A 7 8.52 25.52 18.27
C ASP A 7 8.54 26.18 19.66
N ALA A 8 7.71 25.68 20.58
CA ALA A 8 7.71 26.16 21.96
C ALA A 8 8.99 25.73 22.69
N LEU A 9 9.51 24.54 22.39
CA LEU A 9 10.77 24.06 22.97
C LEU A 9 11.98 24.85 22.44
N ALA A 10 12.02 25.18 21.15
CA ALA A 10 13.04 26.04 20.55
C ALA A 10 13.01 27.45 21.15
N SER A 11 11.82 28.00 21.37
CA SER A 11 11.66 29.30 22.04
C SER A 11 12.17 29.22 23.48
N ALA A 12 11.87 28.14 24.20
CA ALA A 12 12.38 27.94 25.56
C ALA A 12 13.92 27.82 25.62
N PHE A 13 14.56 27.20 24.62
CA PHE A 13 16.02 27.15 24.50
C PHE A 13 16.62 28.54 24.27
N ARG A 14 16.04 29.33 23.35
CA ARG A 14 16.44 30.73 23.14
C ARG A 14 16.36 31.53 24.43
N ASP A 15 15.27 31.40 25.17
CA ASP A 15 14.99 32.20 26.37
C ASP A 15 15.94 31.92 27.54
N VAL A 16 16.67 30.79 27.56
CA VAL A 16 17.64 30.50 28.63
C VAL A 16 18.76 31.55 28.67
N ARG A 17 19.20 31.99 27.50
CA ARG A 17 20.32 32.95 27.35
C ARG A 17 19.99 34.20 26.54
N GLY A 18 18.83 34.24 25.91
CA GLY A 18 18.48 35.26 24.92
C GLY A 18 19.27 35.15 23.60
N ALA A 19 19.76 33.95 23.26
CA ALA A 19 20.58 33.71 22.07
C ALA A 19 19.89 32.75 21.10
N ASP A 20 19.86 33.09 19.81
CA ASP A 20 19.25 32.24 18.76
C ASP A 20 20.03 30.95 18.50
N GLU A 21 21.31 30.91 18.87
CA GLU A 21 22.21 29.77 18.68
C GLU A 21 21.70 28.50 19.39
N ASP A 22 21.15 28.64 20.60
CA ASP A 22 20.63 27.50 21.38
C ASP A 22 19.33 26.93 20.76
N ALA A 23 18.49 27.79 20.18
CA ALA A 23 17.31 27.36 19.43
C ALA A 23 17.69 26.66 18.11
N LEU A 24 18.71 27.16 17.43
CA LEU A 24 19.22 26.56 16.19
C LEU A 24 19.86 25.20 16.45
N TRP A 25 20.61 25.08 17.55
CA TRP A 25 21.15 23.80 18.02
C TRP A 25 20.05 22.76 18.26
N LEU A 26 18.95 23.14 18.92
CA LEU A 26 17.82 22.23 19.16
C LEU A 26 17.15 21.81 17.85
N ALA A 27 16.96 22.73 16.92
CA ALA A 27 16.37 22.44 15.62
C ALA A 27 17.23 21.44 14.83
N GLU A 28 18.55 21.62 14.83
CA GLU A 28 19.51 20.73 14.20
C GLU A 28 19.48 19.33 14.85
N ALA A 29 19.53 19.25 16.19
CA ALA A 29 19.46 18.00 16.93
C ALA A 29 18.15 17.24 16.65
N SER A 30 17.03 17.97 16.62
CA SER A 30 15.70 17.43 16.31
C SER A 30 15.62 16.90 14.88
N ALA A 31 16.23 17.60 13.92
CA ALA A 31 16.32 17.13 12.53
C ALA A 31 17.12 15.83 12.43
N PHE A 32 18.27 15.73 13.11
CA PHE A 32 19.07 14.49 13.14
C PHE A 32 18.33 13.31 13.78
N LEU A 33 17.62 13.53 14.88
CA LEU A 33 16.79 12.49 15.49
C LEU A 33 15.65 12.05 14.56
N THR A 34 15.01 12.99 13.88
CA THR A 34 13.94 12.71 12.91
C THR A 34 14.48 11.92 11.70
N MET A 35 15.64 12.29 11.17
CA MET A 35 16.33 11.56 10.08
C MET A 35 16.71 10.13 10.51
N ARG A 36 17.01 9.93 11.79
CA ARG A 36 17.24 8.60 12.38
C ARG A 36 15.94 7.83 12.67
N GLY A 37 14.78 8.40 12.34
CA GLY A 37 13.49 7.73 12.38
C GLY A 37 12.74 7.85 13.69
N LEU A 38 13.13 8.77 14.59
CA LEU A 38 12.32 9.10 15.75
C LEU A 38 11.09 9.92 15.31
N ASP A 39 9.94 9.60 15.88
CA ASP A 39 8.73 10.40 15.72
C ASP A 39 8.80 11.71 16.53
N HIS A 40 7.91 12.65 16.21
CA HIS A 40 7.89 13.99 16.80
C HIS A 40 7.79 13.97 18.33
N ASP A 41 6.93 13.13 18.90
CA ASP A 41 6.74 13.02 20.35
C ASP A 41 7.98 12.43 21.03
N SER A 42 8.64 11.47 20.38
CA SER A 42 9.92 10.91 20.83
C SER A 42 11.05 11.93 20.81
N VAL A 43 11.09 12.82 19.82
CA VAL A 43 12.06 13.92 19.78
C VAL A 43 11.81 14.86 20.96
N ILE A 44 10.59 15.37 21.12
CA ILE A 44 10.21 16.28 22.23
C ILE A 44 10.55 15.66 23.58
N ARG A 45 10.15 14.41 23.82
CA ARG A 45 10.42 13.69 25.08
C ARG A 45 11.91 13.60 25.40
N ARG A 46 12.78 13.47 24.38
CA ARG A 46 14.23 13.36 24.56
C ARG A 46 14.92 14.70 24.71
N THR A 47 14.41 15.74 24.08
CA THR A 47 15.01 17.08 24.11
C THR A 47 14.50 17.92 25.29
N THR A 48 13.30 17.69 25.80
CA THR A 48 12.75 18.43 26.96
C THR A 48 13.64 18.39 28.21
N PRO A 49 14.22 17.25 28.63
CA PRO A 49 15.12 17.20 29.78
C PRO A 49 16.41 18.02 29.61
N LEU A 50 16.84 18.30 28.38
CA LEU A 50 18.05 19.09 28.13
C LEU A 50 17.88 20.55 28.56
N LEU A 51 16.64 21.06 28.58
CA LEU A 51 16.37 22.44 28.96
C LEU A 51 16.75 22.72 30.43
N SER A 52 16.54 21.76 31.33
CA SER A 52 16.95 21.89 32.73
C SER A 52 18.48 21.83 32.88
N SER A 53 19.14 20.94 32.13
CA SER A 53 20.62 20.87 32.08
C SER A 53 21.24 22.16 31.51
N LEU A 54 20.66 22.71 30.45
CA LEU A 54 21.13 23.97 29.85
C LEU A 54 21.01 25.13 30.85
N ARG A 55 19.84 25.27 31.50
CA ARG A 55 19.62 26.28 32.55
C ARG A 55 20.58 26.15 33.73
N ALA A 56 20.87 24.92 34.16
CA ALA A 56 21.80 24.67 35.26
C ALA A 56 23.25 25.01 34.88
N SER A 57 23.65 24.77 33.63
CA SER A 57 25.01 25.05 33.16
C SER A 57 25.29 26.53 32.94
N GLY A 58 24.30 27.30 32.47
CA GLY A 58 24.49 28.68 32.02
C GLY A 58 25.39 28.85 30.77
N LEU A 59 25.88 27.76 30.19
CA LEU A 59 26.72 27.73 28.98
C LEU A 59 25.87 27.57 27.72
N SER A 60 26.49 27.61 26.53
CA SER A 60 25.76 27.41 25.26
C SER A 60 25.38 25.94 25.11
N ALA A 61 24.35 25.64 24.32
CA ALA A 61 24.00 24.25 24.00
C ALA A 61 25.18 23.52 23.32
N LEU A 62 25.97 24.23 22.51
CA LEU A 62 27.18 23.70 21.90
C LEU A 62 28.26 23.34 22.93
N ASP A 63 28.46 24.17 23.96
CA ASP A 63 29.46 23.91 25.01
C ASP A 63 28.98 22.84 25.99
N THR A 64 27.68 22.81 26.32
CA THR A 64 27.11 21.89 27.31
C THR A 64 26.93 20.48 26.74
N PHE A 65 26.50 20.36 25.48
CA PHE A 65 26.13 19.08 24.87
C PHE A 65 27.03 18.68 23.69
N GLY A 66 27.94 19.55 23.25
CA GLY A 66 28.70 19.37 22.03
C GLY A 66 27.87 19.67 20.77
N PRO A 67 28.41 19.38 19.58
CA PRO A 67 27.69 19.56 18.32
C PRO A 67 26.40 18.75 18.27
N ALA A 68 25.32 19.34 17.75
CA ALA A 68 23.99 18.74 17.72
C ALA A 68 23.96 17.34 17.07
N HIS A 69 24.69 17.15 15.98
CA HIS A 69 24.80 15.87 15.28
C HIS A 69 25.49 14.78 16.11
N ALA A 70 26.51 15.15 16.89
CA ALA A 70 27.28 14.24 17.75
C ALA A 70 26.45 13.83 18.98
N TRP A 71 25.78 14.81 19.61
CA TRP A 71 24.82 14.53 20.67
C TRP A 71 23.69 13.59 20.18
N ALA A 72 23.11 13.89 19.02
CA ALA A 72 22.05 13.05 18.44
C ALA A 72 22.55 11.65 18.05
N ALA A 73 23.85 11.48 17.78
CA ALA A 73 24.45 10.18 17.50
C ALA A 73 24.58 9.33 18.77
N ASN A 74 24.92 9.95 19.90
CA ASN A 74 25.07 9.28 21.19
C ASN A 74 23.73 8.92 21.84
N ILE A 75 22.67 9.69 21.55
CA ILE A 75 21.33 9.50 22.11
C ILE A 75 20.52 8.46 21.33
N ALA A 76 20.78 8.34 20.03
CA ALA A 76 20.21 7.26 19.24
C ALA A 76 20.83 5.96 19.77
N PRO A 77 20.06 5.09 20.48
CA PRO A 77 20.64 3.87 21.00
C PRO A 77 21.25 3.06 19.85
N GLU A 78 22.39 2.43 20.13
CA GLU A 78 22.81 1.23 19.42
C GLU A 78 21.61 0.27 19.43
N GLU A 79 20.97 0.16 18.28
CA GLU A 79 19.74 -0.59 18.01
C GLU A 79 18.54 -0.29 18.95
N PRO A 80 17.60 0.57 18.52
CA PRO A 80 16.31 0.61 19.19
C PRO A 80 15.66 -0.77 19.04
N ASP A 81 15.21 -1.31 20.17
CA ASP A 81 14.18 -2.33 20.30
C ASP A 81 13.21 -2.27 19.08
N ARG A 82 13.47 -3.16 18.12
CA ARG A 82 12.91 -3.14 16.75
C ARG A 82 11.42 -3.51 16.72
N THR A 83 10.83 -3.82 17.87
CA THR A 83 9.48 -4.35 18.02
C THR A 83 8.38 -3.33 17.71
N ALA A 84 8.67 -2.03 17.67
CA ALA A 84 7.67 -0.99 17.41
C ALA A 84 7.98 -0.08 16.21
N ARG A 85 8.80 -0.52 15.25
CA ARG A 85 8.96 0.23 13.99
C ARG A 85 7.65 0.13 13.20
N LYS A 86 6.73 1.09 13.42
CA LYS A 86 5.69 1.44 12.45
C LYS A 86 6.43 1.77 11.15
N VAL A 87 6.62 0.77 10.29
CA VAL A 87 7.17 0.92 8.95
C VAL A 87 6.39 2.06 8.32
N ARG A 88 7.02 3.21 8.12
CA ARG A 88 6.40 4.32 7.40
C ARG A 88 6.15 3.80 5.98
N PRO A 89 4.98 4.03 5.37
CA PRO A 89 4.78 3.61 3.98
C PRO A 89 5.88 4.25 3.16
N ASP A 90 6.63 3.43 2.42
CA ASP A 90 7.67 3.87 1.50
C ASP A 90 7.05 4.92 0.57
N PRO A 91 7.36 6.21 0.75
CA PRO A 91 6.70 7.28 0.00
C PRO A 91 7.03 7.16 -1.48
N VAL A 92 8.22 6.64 -1.82
CA VAL A 92 8.65 6.40 -3.20
C VAL A 92 7.85 5.25 -3.80
N GLY A 93 7.65 4.16 -3.06
CA GLY A 93 6.80 3.05 -3.49
C GLY A 93 5.32 3.44 -3.65
N LEU A 94 4.82 4.34 -2.79
CA LEU A 94 3.48 4.90 -2.91
C LEU A 94 3.38 5.81 -4.16
N ILE A 95 4.35 6.71 -4.35
CA ILE A 95 4.42 7.61 -5.51
C ILE A 95 4.53 6.83 -6.81
N LEU A 96 5.38 5.80 -6.90
CA LEU A 96 5.47 4.95 -8.09
C LEU A 96 4.16 4.21 -8.38
N ARG A 97 3.46 3.73 -7.34
CA ARG A 97 2.13 3.12 -7.51
C ARG A 97 1.13 4.15 -8.04
N TRP A 98 1.10 5.35 -7.46
CA TRP A 98 0.25 6.45 -7.94
C TRP A 98 0.61 6.88 -9.36
N LEU A 99 1.89 6.93 -9.72
CA LEU A 99 2.36 7.27 -11.07
C LEU A 99 1.97 6.20 -12.07
N ALA A 100 2.09 4.92 -11.70
CA ALA A 100 1.64 3.80 -12.52
C ALA A 100 0.11 3.83 -12.72
N TYR A 101 -0.66 4.05 -11.66
CA TYR A 101 -2.12 4.23 -11.75
C TYR A 101 -2.50 5.45 -12.59
N ALA A 102 -1.85 6.59 -12.37
CA ALA A 102 -2.09 7.82 -13.12
C ALA A 102 -1.72 7.65 -14.60
N SER A 103 -0.64 6.93 -14.92
CA SER A 103 -0.25 6.64 -16.30
C SER A 103 -1.24 5.73 -17.02
N GLY A 104 -1.77 4.71 -16.34
CA GLY A 104 -2.81 3.84 -16.88
C GLY A 104 -4.12 4.61 -17.11
N ILE A 105 -4.51 5.45 -16.16
CA ILE A 105 -5.67 6.35 -16.27
C ILE A 105 -5.46 7.35 -17.42
N ALA A 106 -4.29 7.98 -17.52
CA ALA A 106 -3.97 8.93 -18.58
C ALA A 106 -3.94 8.26 -19.96
N ALA A 107 -3.38 7.06 -20.09
CA ALA A 107 -3.40 6.29 -21.33
C ALA A 107 -4.83 5.88 -21.73
N ALA A 108 -5.67 5.51 -20.77
CA ALA A 108 -7.10 5.26 -20.99
C ALA A 108 -7.83 6.53 -21.48
N PHE A 109 -7.59 7.68 -20.86
CA PHE A 109 -8.15 8.96 -21.30
C PHE A 109 -7.65 9.37 -22.69
N LEU A 110 -6.37 9.16 -22.99
CA LEU A 110 -5.80 9.46 -24.29
C LEU A 110 -6.39 8.56 -25.38
N ALA A 111 -6.57 7.27 -25.09
CA ALA A 111 -7.26 6.34 -25.98
C ALA A 111 -8.72 6.77 -26.22
N VAL A 112 -9.45 7.12 -25.15
CA VAL A 112 -10.82 7.65 -25.25
C VAL A 112 -10.87 8.95 -26.07
N GLY A 113 -9.92 9.87 -25.89
CA GLY A 113 -9.85 11.13 -26.63
C GLY A 113 -9.57 10.93 -28.13
N ILE A 114 -8.66 10.01 -28.46
CA ILE A 114 -8.39 9.62 -29.86
C ILE A 114 -9.66 9.01 -30.48
N LEU A 115 -10.34 8.12 -29.75
CA LEU A 115 -11.58 7.50 -30.22
C LEU A 115 -12.77 8.48 -30.28
N SER A 116 -12.90 9.44 -29.37
CA SER A 116 -14.01 10.42 -29.39
C SER A 116 -13.92 11.41 -30.54
N THR A 117 -12.72 11.62 -31.11
CA THR A 117 -12.57 12.39 -32.35
C THR A 117 -13.04 11.64 -33.60
N SER A 118 -13.22 10.31 -33.50
CA SER A 118 -13.95 9.55 -34.50
C SER A 118 -15.44 9.60 -34.15
N THR A 119 -16.27 10.14 -35.05
CA THR A 119 -17.72 10.35 -34.88
C THR A 119 -18.54 9.07 -34.66
N HIS A 120 -17.90 7.91 -34.58
CA HIS A 120 -18.50 6.58 -34.51
C HIS A 120 -17.85 5.71 -33.42
N ALA A 121 -17.42 6.32 -32.30
CA ALA A 121 -16.81 5.57 -31.21
C ALA A 121 -17.79 4.52 -30.67
N ASP A 122 -17.43 3.24 -30.83
CA ASP A 122 -18.23 2.10 -30.39
C ASP A 122 -18.44 2.14 -28.86
N PRO A 123 -19.68 2.02 -28.35
CA PRO A 123 -19.98 1.99 -26.91
C PRO A 123 -19.24 0.87 -26.14
N LEU A 124 -18.68 -0.13 -26.83
CA LEU A 124 -17.89 -1.21 -26.22
C LEU A 124 -16.46 -0.79 -25.81
N THR A 125 -15.94 0.27 -26.41
CA THR A 125 -14.56 0.74 -26.20
C THR A 125 -14.20 1.01 -24.73
N PRO A 126 -14.99 1.77 -23.93
CA PRO A 126 -14.66 2.03 -22.52
C PRO A 126 -14.63 0.76 -21.67
N PHE A 127 -15.45 -0.25 -21.98
CA PHE A 127 -15.45 -1.53 -21.26
C PHE A 127 -14.18 -2.34 -21.54
N LEU A 128 -13.70 -2.36 -22.79
CA LEU A 128 -12.44 -3.01 -23.16
C LEU A 128 -11.25 -2.35 -22.47
N ILE A 129 -11.24 -1.02 -22.40
CA ILE A 129 -10.18 -0.26 -21.71
C ILE A 129 -10.22 -0.51 -20.19
N GLY A 130 -11.41 -0.50 -19.58
CA GLY A 130 -11.56 -0.73 -18.14
C GLY A 130 -11.19 -2.15 -17.72
N SER A 131 -11.58 -3.15 -18.51
CA SER A 131 -11.21 -4.55 -18.27
C SER A 131 -9.71 -4.78 -18.47
N ALA A 132 -9.12 -4.29 -19.56
CA ALA A 132 -7.68 -4.35 -19.80
C ALA A 132 -6.87 -3.73 -18.65
N SER A 133 -7.27 -2.54 -18.19
CA SER A 133 -6.62 -1.84 -17.08
C SER A 133 -6.70 -2.65 -15.77
N SER A 134 -7.88 -3.21 -15.47
CA SER A 134 -8.09 -4.02 -14.26
C SER A 134 -7.25 -5.31 -14.28
N SER A 135 -7.20 -6.00 -15.42
CA SER A 135 -6.37 -7.19 -15.61
C SER A 135 -4.89 -6.90 -15.43
N LEU A 136 -4.40 -5.76 -15.93
CA LEU A 136 -3.00 -5.34 -15.75
C LEU A 136 -2.67 -5.05 -14.29
N ILE A 137 -3.56 -4.39 -13.56
CA ILE A 137 -3.37 -4.10 -12.13
C ILE A 137 -3.29 -5.40 -11.33
N VAL A 138 -4.22 -6.34 -11.57
CA VAL A 138 -4.22 -7.65 -10.89
C VAL A 138 -2.96 -8.44 -11.23
N CYS A 139 -2.56 -8.47 -12.51
CA CYS A 139 -1.36 -9.17 -12.95
C CYS A 139 -0.09 -8.59 -12.32
N PHE A 140 0.04 -7.26 -12.26
CA PHE A 140 1.14 -6.60 -11.58
C PHE A 140 1.21 -6.97 -10.10
N GLN A 141 0.07 -6.97 -9.40
CA GLN A 141 0.03 -7.32 -7.99
C GLN A 141 0.49 -8.76 -7.77
N LEU A 142 -0.04 -9.71 -8.54
CA LEU A 142 0.30 -11.15 -8.44
C LEU A 142 1.77 -11.44 -8.79
N MET A 143 2.35 -10.70 -9.73
CA MET A 143 3.76 -10.88 -10.07
C MET A 143 4.70 -10.17 -9.11
N SER A 144 4.25 -9.05 -8.54
CA SER A 144 5.04 -8.31 -7.55
C SER A 144 5.22 -9.08 -6.24
N SER A 145 4.29 -9.98 -5.91
CA SER A 145 4.42 -10.90 -4.77
C SER A 145 5.36 -12.08 -5.06
N SER A 146 5.41 -12.57 -6.30
CA SER A 146 6.11 -13.84 -6.62
C SER A 146 7.52 -13.67 -7.21
N ALA A 147 7.78 -12.68 -8.07
CA ALA A 147 8.99 -12.64 -8.90
C ALA A 147 9.94 -11.46 -8.61
N GLY A 148 9.60 -10.62 -7.63
CA GLY A 148 10.31 -9.37 -7.35
C GLY A 148 9.85 -8.22 -8.25
N ARG A 149 9.92 -6.99 -7.72
CA ARG A 149 9.36 -5.77 -8.34
C ARG A 149 9.83 -5.50 -9.79
N PRO A 150 11.12 -5.61 -10.17
CA PRO A 150 11.54 -5.27 -11.52
C PRO A 150 11.01 -6.26 -12.57
N ARG A 151 10.96 -7.56 -12.24
CA ARG A 151 10.41 -8.58 -13.14
C ARG A 151 8.90 -8.41 -13.31
N ALA A 152 8.19 -8.15 -12.22
CA ALA A 152 6.75 -7.85 -12.27
C ALA A 152 6.44 -6.67 -13.19
N LEU A 153 7.22 -5.59 -13.09
CA LEU A 153 7.04 -4.40 -13.91
C LEU A 153 7.23 -4.71 -15.40
N VAL A 154 8.32 -5.42 -15.76
CA VAL A 154 8.60 -5.80 -17.15
C VAL A 154 7.48 -6.67 -17.74
N VAL A 155 7.02 -7.68 -16.99
CA VAL A 155 5.99 -8.59 -17.51
C VAL A 155 4.62 -7.89 -17.61
N THR A 156 4.25 -7.03 -16.66
CA THR A 156 3.01 -6.25 -16.77
C THR A 156 3.07 -5.29 -17.96
N LEU A 157 4.22 -4.67 -18.21
CA LEU A 157 4.40 -3.79 -19.36
C LEU A 157 4.22 -4.55 -20.68
N LEU A 158 4.86 -5.72 -20.82
CA LEU A 158 4.74 -6.57 -22.01
C LEU A 158 3.29 -7.05 -22.21
N LEU A 159 2.62 -7.46 -21.14
CA LEU A 159 1.22 -7.85 -21.19
C LEU A 159 0.32 -6.69 -21.60
N GLY A 160 0.60 -5.49 -21.10
CA GLY A 160 -0.15 -4.27 -21.47
C GLY A 160 -0.02 -3.94 -22.94
N VAL A 161 1.20 -4.02 -23.48
CA VAL A 161 1.46 -3.84 -24.91
C VAL A 161 0.72 -4.89 -25.75
N ALA A 162 0.74 -6.16 -25.33
CA ALA A 162 0.05 -7.24 -26.04
C ALA A 162 -1.48 -7.06 -26.05
N ILE A 163 -2.08 -6.68 -24.91
CA ILE A 163 -3.52 -6.41 -24.81
C ILE A 163 -3.90 -5.22 -25.70
N CYS A 164 -3.13 -4.12 -25.66
CA CYS A 164 -3.34 -2.99 -26.54
C CYS A 164 -3.28 -3.39 -28.01
N ALA A 165 -2.28 -4.18 -28.42
CA ALA A 165 -2.14 -4.65 -29.80
C ALA A 165 -3.34 -5.51 -30.26
N VAL A 166 -3.85 -6.41 -29.40
CA VAL A 166 -5.03 -7.23 -29.71
C VAL A 166 -6.29 -6.38 -29.84
N ILE A 167 -6.50 -5.41 -28.94
CA ILE A 167 -7.64 -4.49 -29.01
C ILE A 167 -7.57 -3.67 -30.30
N THR A 168 -6.41 -3.06 -30.60
CA THR A 168 -6.21 -2.30 -31.84
C THR A 168 -6.43 -3.16 -33.08
N TRP A 169 -5.91 -4.39 -33.10
CA TRP A 169 -6.11 -5.31 -34.21
C TRP A 169 -7.59 -5.69 -34.41
N GLY A 170 -8.33 -5.94 -33.32
CA GLY A 170 -9.76 -6.23 -33.37
C GLY A 170 -10.58 -5.06 -33.91
N ILE A 171 -10.28 -3.83 -33.47
CA ILE A 171 -10.93 -2.60 -33.97
C ILE A 171 -10.69 -2.44 -35.47
N LEU A 172 -9.47 -2.70 -35.96
CA LEU A 172 -9.13 -2.58 -37.39
C LEU A 172 -9.77 -3.66 -38.27
N ARG A 173 -10.23 -4.78 -37.69
CA ARG A 173 -10.79 -5.95 -38.41
C ARG A 173 -12.32 -6.04 -38.35
N ALA A 174 -12.98 -5.31 -37.46
CA ALA A 174 -14.43 -5.36 -37.32
C ALA A 174 -15.12 -4.72 -38.54
N GLU A 175 -15.84 -5.51 -39.33
CA GLU A 175 -16.67 -4.97 -40.43
C GLU A 175 -17.89 -4.22 -39.87
N PRO A 176 -18.22 -3.02 -40.38
CA PRO A 176 -19.28 -2.16 -39.84
C PRO A 176 -20.70 -2.77 -39.84
N SER A 177 -20.95 -3.84 -40.59
CA SER A 177 -22.28 -4.37 -40.89
C SER A 177 -22.71 -5.57 -40.03
N ALA A 178 -21.84 -6.14 -39.19
CA ALA A 178 -22.11 -7.36 -38.43
C ALA A 178 -22.67 -7.10 -37.01
N TRP A 179 -23.35 -5.97 -36.79
CA TRP A 179 -23.92 -5.62 -35.49
C TRP A 179 -25.22 -6.39 -35.26
N LEU A 180 -25.09 -7.59 -34.69
CA LEU A 180 -26.18 -8.31 -34.01
C LEU A 180 -26.85 -7.42 -32.93
N PRO A 181 -28.10 -7.70 -32.52
CA PRO A 181 -28.89 -6.80 -31.66
C PRO A 181 -28.13 -6.33 -30.41
N GLN A 182 -27.93 -5.01 -30.36
CA GLN A 182 -26.81 -4.30 -29.73
C GLN A 182 -26.75 -4.26 -28.18
N ALA A 183 -27.67 -4.90 -27.46
CA ALA A 183 -27.85 -4.60 -26.02
C ALA A 183 -27.25 -5.61 -25.03
N GLN A 184 -26.89 -6.84 -25.45
CA GLN A 184 -26.72 -7.95 -24.50
C GLN A 184 -25.27 -8.43 -24.32
N TRP A 185 -24.41 -8.22 -25.33
CA TRP A 185 -23.01 -8.65 -25.27
C TRP A 185 -22.12 -7.93 -24.25
N PRO A 186 -22.26 -6.61 -24.00
CA PRO A 186 -21.45 -5.94 -22.97
C PRO A 186 -21.72 -6.50 -21.57
N LEU A 187 -22.96 -6.88 -21.29
CA LEU A 187 -23.37 -7.54 -20.04
C LEU A 187 -22.74 -8.93 -19.93
N LEU A 188 -22.74 -9.73 -21.00
CA LEU A 188 -22.08 -11.04 -21.02
C LEU A 188 -20.57 -10.92 -20.89
N ALA A 189 -19.93 -9.93 -21.53
CA ALA A 189 -18.50 -9.69 -21.41
C ALA A 189 -18.10 -9.25 -20.00
N THR A 190 -18.90 -8.39 -19.37
CA THR A 190 -18.68 -7.95 -17.98
C THR A 190 -18.90 -9.11 -17.01
N ALA A 191 -19.96 -9.89 -17.19
CA ALA A 191 -20.23 -11.08 -16.39
C ALA A 191 -19.12 -12.14 -16.53
N ALA A 192 -18.63 -12.37 -17.75
CA ALA A 192 -17.52 -13.27 -18.01
C ALA A 192 -16.22 -12.77 -17.36
N SER A 193 -15.95 -11.46 -17.41
CA SER A 193 -14.78 -10.85 -16.77
C SER A 193 -14.82 -10.99 -15.24
N ILE A 194 -15.98 -10.75 -14.63
CA ILE A 194 -16.20 -10.93 -13.19
C ILE A 194 -16.07 -12.41 -12.81
N ALA A 195 -16.66 -13.32 -13.59
CA ALA A 195 -16.59 -14.75 -13.36
C ALA A 195 -15.14 -15.25 -13.49
N LEU A 196 -14.37 -14.76 -14.46
CA LEU A 196 -12.96 -15.10 -14.65
C LEU A 196 -12.11 -14.58 -13.49
N ALA A 197 -12.28 -13.32 -13.10
CA ALA A 197 -11.55 -12.73 -11.97
C ALA A 197 -11.86 -13.45 -10.66
N SER A 198 -13.14 -13.78 -10.43
CA SER A 198 -13.61 -14.55 -9.27
C SER A 198 -13.09 -16.00 -9.29
N GLY A 199 -13.07 -16.64 -10.47
CA GLY A 199 -12.54 -17.98 -10.67
C GLY A 199 -11.05 -18.06 -10.40
N ILE A 200 -10.27 -17.09 -10.89
CA ILE A 200 -8.83 -16.98 -10.64
C ILE A 200 -8.57 -16.78 -9.14
N THR A 201 -9.30 -15.88 -8.46
CA THR A 201 -9.14 -15.68 -7.02
C THR A 201 -9.53 -16.91 -6.20
N LEU A 202 -10.60 -17.62 -6.56
CA LEU A 202 -10.97 -18.87 -5.90
C LEU A 202 -9.96 -20.00 -6.15
N ALA A 203 -9.46 -20.14 -7.39
CA ALA A 203 -8.47 -21.15 -7.74
C ALA A 203 -7.16 -20.92 -6.98
N LEU A 204 -6.70 -19.68 -6.88
CA LEU A 204 -5.52 -19.31 -6.09
C LEU A 204 -5.70 -19.61 -4.60
N ARG A 205 -6.88 -19.33 -4.03
CA ARG A 205 -7.19 -19.67 -2.62
C ARG A 205 -7.20 -21.18 -2.38
N ARG A 206 -7.83 -21.95 -3.27
CA ARG A 206 -7.90 -23.42 -3.15
C ARG A 206 -6.53 -24.07 -3.28
N HIS A 207 -5.65 -23.51 -4.11
CA HIS A 207 -4.31 -24.08 -4.29
C HIS A 207 -3.42 -23.91 -3.05
N HIS A 208 -3.66 -22.89 -2.22
CA HIS A 208 -2.92 -22.68 -0.97
C HIS A 208 -3.41 -23.62 0.16
N SER A 209 -4.67 -24.04 0.17
CA SER A 209 -5.25 -24.79 1.31
C SER A 209 -4.90 -26.29 1.37
N THR A 210 -4.05 -26.82 0.50
CA THR A 210 -3.80 -28.28 0.42
C THR A 210 -2.33 -28.67 0.18
N GLN A 211 -1.37 -27.88 0.67
CA GLN A 211 0.00 -28.40 0.75
C GLN A 211 0.16 -29.27 2.01
N PRO A 212 0.68 -30.51 1.88
CA PRO A 212 0.99 -31.35 3.02
C PRO A 212 2.04 -30.65 3.90
N VAL A 213 1.88 -30.75 5.21
CA VAL A 213 2.82 -30.18 6.19
C VAL A 213 4.19 -30.82 5.98
N SER A 214 5.17 -30.02 5.56
CA SER A 214 6.54 -30.46 5.45
C SER A 214 7.12 -30.73 6.84
N HIS A 215 7.73 -31.90 7.02
CA HIS A 215 8.43 -32.28 8.24
C HIS A 215 9.89 -31.82 8.25
N ASP A 216 10.40 -31.30 7.11
CA ASP A 216 11.69 -30.63 7.02
C ASP A 216 11.58 -29.16 7.45
N ASP A 217 12.36 -28.77 8.45
CA ASP A 217 12.40 -27.43 9.04
C ASP A 217 12.79 -26.34 8.02
N GLU A 218 13.66 -26.66 7.06
CA GLU A 218 14.07 -25.69 6.04
C GLU A 218 12.93 -25.46 5.03
N ALA A 219 12.22 -26.52 4.66
CA ALA A 219 11.00 -26.42 3.86
C ALA A 219 9.86 -25.71 4.61
N TRP A 220 9.68 -25.99 5.91
CA TRP A 220 8.71 -25.30 6.75
C TRP A 220 8.99 -23.80 6.79
N ALA A 221 10.25 -23.40 7.01
CA ALA A 221 10.64 -22.00 7.11
C ALA A 221 10.49 -21.25 5.77
N ARG A 222 10.75 -21.91 4.63
CA ARG A 222 10.47 -21.33 3.31
C ARG A 222 8.98 -21.08 3.11
N GLU A 223 8.12 -22.01 3.51
CA GLU A 223 6.68 -21.87 3.37
C GLU A 223 6.10 -20.84 4.35
N ALA A 224 6.61 -20.79 5.58
CA ALA A 224 6.22 -19.77 6.56
C ALA A 224 6.65 -18.36 6.11
N THR A 225 7.83 -18.25 5.49
CA THR A 225 8.28 -17.00 4.82
C THR A 225 7.31 -16.58 3.72
N ARG A 226 6.84 -17.52 2.90
CA ARG A 226 5.85 -17.26 1.85
C ARG A 226 4.51 -16.80 2.44
N ALA A 227 3.98 -17.55 3.41
CA ALA A 227 2.72 -17.22 4.08
C ALA A 227 2.76 -15.82 4.73
N LEU A 228 3.88 -15.45 5.35
CA LEU A 228 4.08 -14.11 5.92
C LEU A 228 4.15 -13.01 4.85
N HIS A 229 4.75 -13.30 3.69
CA HIS A 229 4.75 -12.37 2.56
C HIS A 229 3.35 -12.21 1.93
N ASP A 230 2.59 -13.29 1.82
CA ASP A 230 1.24 -13.28 1.26
C ASP A 230 0.25 -12.54 2.16
N ARG A 231 0.48 -12.56 3.48
CA ARG A 231 -0.26 -11.75 4.46
C ARG A 231 -0.10 -10.24 4.20
N GLY A 232 1.01 -9.83 3.61
CA GLY A 232 1.24 -8.47 3.07
C GLY A 232 1.35 -7.36 4.12
N ASP A 233 1.29 -7.71 5.40
CA ASP A 233 1.32 -6.81 6.55
C ASP A 233 2.67 -6.87 7.32
N VAL A 234 3.48 -7.90 7.11
CA VAL A 234 4.83 -8.06 7.67
C VAL A 234 5.90 -7.58 6.68
N ALA A 235 6.83 -6.72 7.13
CA ALA A 235 7.88 -6.23 6.25
C ALA A 235 8.95 -7.32 6.00
N PRO A 236 9.67 -7.32 4.85
CA PRO A 236 10.61 -8.40 4.52
C PRO A 236 11.71 -8.66 5.55
N HIS A 237 12.17 -7.62 6.25
CA HIS A 237 13.15 -7.76 7.32
C HIS A 237 12.55 -8.40 8.59
N ASP A 238 11.29 -8.10 8.90
CA ASP A 238 10.57 -8.70 10.02
C ASP A 238 10.25 -10.17 9.74
N VAL A 239 9.93 -10.54 8.50
CA VAL A 239 9.75 -11.95 8.11
C VAL A 239 11.03 -12.74 8.40
N ARG A 240 12.19 -12.25 7.98
CA ARG A 240 13.48 -12.92 8.25
C ARG A 240 13.78 -13.02 9.74
N ARG A 241 13.46 -11.96 10.49
CA ARG A 241 13.66 -11.93 11.95
C ARG A 241 12.78 -12.97 12.65
N VAL A 242 11.48 -12.98 12.36
CA VAL A 242 10.51 -13.90 12.97
C VAL A 242 10.83 -15.36 12.63
N ILE A 243 11.21 -15.64 11.38
CA ILE A 243 11.63 -17.00 10.98
C ILE A 243 12.93 -17.41 11.67
N ARG A 244 13.87 -16.48 11.85
CA ARG A 244 15.10 -16.73 12.60
C ARG A 244 14.79 -16.99 14.09
N GLU A 245 13.97 -16.15 14.72
CA GLU A 245 13.55 -16.32 16.12
C GLU A 245 12.84 -17.67 16.33
N ALA A 246 11.98 -18.09 15.41
CA ALA A 246 11.34 -19.41 15.45
C ALA A 246 12.36 -20.55 15.35
N ARG A 247 13.36 -20.44 14.47
CA ARG A 247 14.46 -21.41 14.34
C ARG A 247 15.34 -21.47 15.58
N GLU A 248 15.68 -20.33 16.16
CA GLU A 248 16.44 -20.23 17.41
C GLU A 248 15.66 -20.91 18.54
N TYR A 249 14.36 -20.63 18.67
CA TYR A 249 13.51 -21.26 19.67
C TYR A 249 13.42 -22.78 19.52
N SER A 250 13.22 -23.27 18.29
CA SER A 250 13.19 -24.71 17.98
C SER A 250 14.54 -25.39 18.25
N SER A 251 15.66 -24.71 17.96
CA SER A 251 17.00 -25.20 18.28
C SER A 251 17.23 -25.29 19.79
N ASP A 252 16.71 -24.33 20.56
CA ASP A 252 16.87 -24.28 22.01
C ASP A 252 15.97 -25.30 22.73
N SER A 253 14.75 -25.53 22.22
CA SER A 253 13.81 -26.52 22.75
C SER A 253 14.11 -27.96 22.31
N GLY A 254 14.83 -28.13 21.21
CA GLY A 254 15.08 -29.43 20.58
C GLY A 254 13.83 -30.05 19.92
N THR A 255 12.77 -29.27 19.73
CA THR A 255 11.54 -29.69 19.04
C THR A 255 11.55 -29.18 17.59
N PRO A 256 11.11 -29.96 16.60
CA PRO A 256 11.07 -29.51 15.21
C PRO A 256 10.01 -28.41 15.03
N LEU A 257 10.21 -27.52 14.05
CA LEU A 257 9.40 -26.31 13.88
C LEU A 257 7.90 -26.60 13.69
N HIS A 258 7.58 -27.70 13.01
CA HIS A 258 6.19 -28.08 12.74
C HIS A 258 5.44 -28.59 13.98
N ASP A 259 6.15 -29.17 14.95
CA ASP A 259 5.55 -29.63 16.21
C ASP A 259 5.33 -28.45 17.17
N GLU A 260 6.26 -27.49 17.19
CA GLU A 260 6.20 -26.32 18.09
C GLU A 260 5.20 -25.26 17.59
N PHE A 261 5.23 -24.95 16.30
CA PHE A 261 4.49 -23.83 15.72
C PHE A 261 3.32 -24.26 14.81
N GLY A 262 3.12 -25.55 14.60
CA GLY A 262 2.08 -26.10 13.73
C GLY A 262 2.36 -25.86 12.25
N SER A 263 1.31 -25.70 11.45
CA SER A 263 1.48 -25.42 10.02
C SER A 263 2.02 -24.01 9.78
N PRO A 264 2.80 -23.79 8.70
CA PRO A 264 3.29 -22.46 8.32
C PRO A 264 2.21 -21.37 8.27
N ASP A 265 1.02 -21.70 7.77
CA ASP A 265 -0.12 -20.79 7.73
C ASP A 265 -0.70 -20.50 9.11
N ALA A 266 -0.76 -21.50 10.00
CA ALA A 266 -1.23 -21.31 11.37
C ALA A 266 -0.26 -20.44 12.17
N PHE A 267 1.05 -20.66 12.00
CA PHE A 267 2.09 -19.79 12.54
C PHE A 267 1.98 -18.36 11.98
N ALA A 268 1.83 -18.23 10.65
CA ALA A 268 1.63 -16.92 10.04
C ALA A 268 0.33 -16.26 10.50
N ALA A 269 -0.74 -16.99 10.85
CA ALA A 269 -1.98 -16.43 11.36
C ALA A 269 -1.92 -16.08 12.85
N SER A 270 -1.08 -16.75 13.64
CA SER A 270 -0.96 -16.53 15.09
C SER A 270 -0.21 -15.24 15.42
N LEU A 271 0.68 -14.79 14.52
CA LEU A 271 1.42 -13.55 14.71
C LEU A 271 0.48 -12.33 14.69
N PRO A 272 0.63 -11.37 15.61
CA PRO A 272 -0.21 -10.18 15.64
C PRO A 272 -0.11 -9.41 14.32
N ALA A 273 -1.25 -9.16 13.69
CA ALA A 273 -1.32 -8.33 12.50
C ALA A 273 -1.14 -6.86 12.91
N PRO A 274 -0.12 -6.14 12.41
CA PRO A 274 -0.09 -4.69 12.59
C PRO A 274 -1.36 -4.09 11.98
N ALA A 275 -1.91 -3.04 12.58
CA ALA A 275 -3.16 -2.37 12.17
C ALA A 275 -3.10 -1.67 10.79
N ARG A 276 -2.25 -2.14 9.87
CA ARG A 276 -2.08 -1.62 8.52
C ARG A 276 -3.17 -2.13 7.58
N THR A 277 -4.09 -1.22 7.32
CA THR A 277 -4.82 -0.90 6.06
C THR A 277 -4.64 -1.81 4.84
N SER A 278 -4.94 -3.12 4.92
CA SER A 278 -5.35 -3.92 3.75
C SER A 278 -6.65 -3.38 3.11
N ALA A 279 -7.43 -2.62 3.88
CA ALA A 279 -8.61 -1.89 3.39
C ALA A 279 -8.30 -0.89 2.26
N SER A 280 -7.06 -0.40 2.13
CA SER A 280 -6.70 0.60 1.12
C SER A 280 -6.78 0.08 -0.31
N VAL A 281 -6.44 -1.19 -0.55
CA VAL A 281 -6.49 -1.79 -1.90
C VAL A 281 -7.93 -2.06 -2.35
N HIS A 282 -8.77 -2.54 -1.43
CA HIS A 282 -10.18 -2.77 -1.72
C HIS A 282 -10.94 -1.45 -1.94
N VAL A 283 -10.67 -0.43 -1.13
CA VAL A 283 -11.24 0.91 -1.32
C VAL A 283 -10.79 1.52 -2.65
N LEU A 284 -9.51 1.36 -3.02
CA LEU A 284 -8.99 1.87 -4.29
C LEU A 284 -9.61 1.14 -5.50
N LEU A 285 -9.73 -0.19 -5.47
CA LEU A 285 -10.39 -0.97 -6.52
C LEU A 285 -11.85 -0.56 -6.70
N VAL A 286 -12.57 -0.31 -5.61
CA VAL A 286 -13.96 0.15 -5.70
C VAL A 286 -14.04 1.60 -6.23
N ILE A 287 -13.13 2.50 -5.84
CA ILE A 287 -13.07 3.86 -6.39
C ILE A 287 -12.76 3.83 -7.89
N THR A 288 -11.80 3.02 -8.33
CA THR A 288 -11.45 2.90 -9.76
C THR A 288 -12.59 2.31 -10.57
N ALA A 289 -13.28 1.28 -10.06
CA ALA A 289 -14.47 0.71 -10.70
C ALA A 289 -15.61 1.74 -10.78
N ALA A 290 -15.85 2.51 -9.71
CA ALA A 290 -16.86 3.56 -9.68
C ALA A 290 -16.57 4.69 -10.68
N ALA A 291 -15.30 5.12 -10.77
CA ALA A 291 -14.87 6.15 -11.69
C ALA A 291 -14.99 5.69 -13.16
N SER A 292 -14.61 4.44 -13.45
CA SER A 292 -14.76 3.85 -14.79
C SER A 292 -16.22 3.71 -15.19
N LEU A 293 -17.09 3.33 -14.26
CA LEU A 293 -18.53 3.21 -14.51
C LEU A 293 -19.18 4.58 -14.75
N SER A 294 -18.83 5.58 -13.93
CA SER A 294 -19.28 6.96 -14.08
C SER A 294 -18.89 7.58 -15.43
N LEU A 295 -17.63 7.35 -15.84
CA LEU A 295 -17.13 7.84 -17.12
C LEU A 295 -17.84 7.15 -18.31
N SER A 296 -18.11 5.86 -18.20
CA SER A 296 -18.82 5.10 -19.24
C SER A 296 -20.26 5.59 -19.43
N PHE A 297 -20.95 5.92 -18.33
CA PHE A 297 -22.31 6.47 -18.38
C PHE A 297 -22.34 7.86 -19.02
N ARG A 298 -21.38 8.73 -18.70
CA ARG A 298 -21.31 10.08 -19.27
C ARG A 298 -21.06 10.10 -20.78
N VAL A 299 -20.31 9.14 -21.31
CA VAL A 299 -20.02 9.06 -22.76
C VAL A 299 -21.21 8.51 -23.55
N THR A 300 -22.12 7.75 -22.92
CA THR A 300 -23.21 7.05 -23.60
C THR A 300 -24.59 7.71 -23.47
N SER A 301 -24.83 8.60 -22.50
CA SER A 301 -26.16 9.20 -22.33
C SER A 301 -26.29 10.61 -22.94
N SER A 302 -26.94 10.70 -24.11
CA SER A 302 -27.52 11.96 -24.59
C SER A 302 -28.95 12.12 -24.03
N GLY A 303 -29.06 12.75 -22.86
CA GLY A 303 -30.36 13.17 -22.28
C GLY A 303 -31.05 12.14 -21.39
N GLU A 304 -31.54 12.61 -20.22
CA GLU A 304 -32.39 11.92 -19.21
C GLU A 304 -31.75 10.87 -18.26
N TRP A 305 -30.66 10.18 -18.61
CA TRP A 305 -30.05 9.15 -17.73
C TRP A 305 -29.12 9.68 -16.62
N ASP A 306 -29.00 11.00 -16.48
CA ASP A 306 -28.06 11.66 -15.56
C ASP A 306 -28.43 11.38 -14.08
N LEU A 307 -29.73 11.27 -13.77
CA LEU A 307 -30.22 10.98 -12.41
C LEU A 307 -29.92 9.53 -11.97
N ILE A 308 -30.07 8.57 -12.90
CA ILE A 308 -29.80 7.15 -12.62
C ILE A 308 -28.29 6.94 -12.42
N SER A 309 -27.46 7.62 -13.22
CA SER A 309 -26.00 7.63 -13.07
C SER A 309 -25.57 8.23 -11.73
N CYS A 310 -26.16 9.37 -11.35
CA CYS A 310 -25.93 9.98 -10.03
C CYS A 310 -26.34 9.06 -8.87
N ALA A 311 -27.48 8.37 -8.99
CA ALA A 311 -27.96 7.43 -7.97
C ALA A 311 -27.03 6.22 -7.82
N LEU A 312 -26.51 5.68 -8.92
CA LEU A 312 -25.55 4.56 -8.92
C LEU A 312 -24.21 4.95 -8.31
N ILE A 313 -23.69 6.14 -8.65
CA ILE A 313 -22.47 6.70 -8.05
C ILE A 313 -22.68 6.91 -6.55
N ALA A 314 -23.82 7.45 -6.13
CA ALA A 314 -24.16 7.64 -4.73
C ALA A 314 -24.24 6.31 -3.97
N LEU A 315 -24.79 5.26 -4.59
CA LEU A 315 -24.86 3.91 -4.01
C LEU A 315 -23.46 3.29 -3.84
N ILE A 316 -22.59 3.45 -4.84
CA ILE A 316 -21.21 2.95 -4.78
C ILE A 316 -20.40 3.74 -3.74
N ALA A 317 -20.53 5.07 -3.69
CA ALA A 317 -19.91 5.91 -2.66
C ALA A 317 -20.40 5.55 -1.25
N ALA A 318 -21.71 5.31 -1.08
CA ALA A 318 -22.29 4.88 0.18
C ALA A 318 -21.76 3.50 0.61
N SER A 319 -21.70 2.52 -0.29
CA SER A 319 -21.15 1.19 0.02
C SER A 319 -19.66 1.24 0.38
N VAL A 320 -18.84 2.04 -0.32
CA VAL A 320 -17.44 2.32 0.08
C VAL A 320 -17.37 2.95 1.47
N ALA A 321 -18.18 3.97 1.72
CA ALA A 321 -18.23 4.64 3.03
C ALA A 321 -18.63 3.66 4.13
N THR A 322 -19.57 2.74 3.86
CA THR A 322 -20.01 1.74 4.85
C THR A 322 -18.91 0.73 5.18
N VAL A 323 -18.18 0.26 4.16
CA VAL A 323 -17.01 -0.63 4.35
C VAL A 323 -15.90 0.09 5.10
N ALA A 324 -15.62 1.35 4.75
CA ALA A 324 -14.64 2.18 5.45
C ALA A 324 -15.02 2.39 6.92
N VAL A 325 -16.27 2.77 7.21
CA VAL A 325 -16.78 2.96 8.58
C VAL A 325 -16.78 1.65 9.38
N ARG A 326 -17.17 0.52 8.78
CA ARG A 326 -17.08 -0.78 9.45
C ARG A 326 -15.64 -1.16 9.77
N SER A 327 -14.73 -0.97 8.82
CA SER A 327 -13.30 -1.22 9.02
C SER A 327 -12.66 -0.29 10.05
N TRP A 328 -13.22 0.91 10.26
CA TRP A 328 -12.79 1.85 11.30
C TRP A 328 -13.36 1.48 12.67
N ARG A 329 -14.63 1.07 12.74
CA ARG A 329 -15.28 0.63 14.00
C ARG A 329 -14.69 -0.66 14.55
N SER A 330 -14.29 -1.60 13.70
CA SER A 330 -13.62 -2.83 14.15
C SER A 330 -12.28 -2.51 14.83
N ARG A 331 -11.53 -1.54 14.30
CA ARG A 331 -10.25 -1.06 14.89
C ARG A 331 -10.38 -0.30 16.20
N ARG A 332 -11.58 0.20 16.54
CA ARG A 332 -11.83 0.88 17.83
C ARG A 332 -12.23 -0.08 18.95
N ARG A 333 -12.58 -1.32 18.62
CA ARG A 333 -13.03 -2.34 19.58
C ARG A 333 -11.95 -3.37 19.91
N SER A 334 -10.92 -3.46 19.08
CA SER A 334 -9.64 -4.15 19.32
C SER A 334 -8.66 -3.21 19.99
#